data_AF-A0A6N9PM96-F1
#
_entry.id   AF-A0A6N9PM96-F1
#
_cell.length_a   1.000
_cell.length_b   1.000
_cell.length_c   1.000
_cell.angle_alpha   90.00
_cell.angle_beta   90.00
_cell.angle_gamma   90.00
#
_symmetry.space_group_name_H-M   'P 1'
#
loop_
_entity.id
_entity.type
_entity.pdbx_description
1 polymer ?
#
loop_
_entity_poly.entity_id
_entity_poly.type
_entity_poly.pdbx_seq_one_letter_code
_entity_poly.pdbx_strand_id
1 'polypeptide(L)'
;MSDCKTIAICNQKGGVGKTTTAVNLGIGLAMNGKKVLLVDADPQGDLTTCLGWQDTDAIPITLATKLAEVMREEPSDPMSGILHHEEKVDVLPANLELSALEMSLVTVMSRETTLRTYLSQVKENYDYILIDCMPSLGMITLNALAAADSVIIPVQAQYLPAKGMTQLLQTVSKVRKHINPSLKIDGILLTL
;
A
#
# COMPACT_ATOMS: atom_id res chain seq x y z
N MET A 1 -5.36 -20.45 8.28
CA MET A 1 -5.19 -19.48 7.17
C MET A 1 -5.88 -18.22 7.64
N SER A 2 -5.18 -17.10 7.82
CA SER A 2 -5.86 -15.88 8.23
C SER A 2 -6.81 -15.40 7.14
N ASP A 3 -8.02 -14.97 7.55
CA ASP A 3 -9.07 -14.41 6.69
C ASP A 3 -8.81 -12.94 6.31
N CYS A 4 -7.58 -12.46 6.52
CA CYS A 4 -7.17 -11.09 6.25
C CYS A 4 -7.24 -10.78 4.75
N LYS A 5 -7.93 -9.70 4.38
CA LYS A 5 -8.02 -9.21 3.00
C LYS A 5 -7.10 -8.02 2.78
N THR A 6 -6.15 -8.15 1.86
CA THR A 6 -5.24 -7.08 1.46
C THR A 6 -5.76 -6.35 0.22
N ILE A 7 -5.94 -5.03 0.30
CA ILE A 7 -6.51 -4.19 -0.75
C ILE A 7 -5.52 -3.09 -1.11
N ALA A 8 -5.07 -3.06 -2.36
CA ALA A 8 -4.27 -1.94 -2.88
C ALA A 8 -5.19 -0.82 -3.37
N ILE A 9 -4.84 0.43 -3.07
CA ILE A 9 -5.53 1.62 -3.54
C ILE A 9 -4.60 2.32 -4.52
N CYS A 10 -4.85 2.10 -5.81
CA CYS A 10 -3.85 2.37 -6.85
C CYS A 10 -4.44 3.15 -8.02
N ASN A 11 -3.71 4.19 -8.44
CA ASN A 11 -3.90 4.87 -9.71
C ASN A 11 -2.61 5.61 -10.08
N GLN A 12 -2.23 5.53 -11.36
CA GLN A 12 -1.10 6.26 -11.96
C GLN A 12 -1.25 7.78 -11.91
N LYS A 13 -2.48 8.30 -11.79
CA LYS A 13 -2.72 9.74 -11.69
C LYS A 13 -2.56 10.20 -10.23
N GLY A 14 -1.79 11.27 -10.04
CA GLY A 14 -1.73 12.02 -8.77
C GLY A 14 -3.05 12.74 -8.48
N GLY A 15 -3.34 12.98 -7.20
CA GLY A 15 -4.48 13.81 -6.79
C GLY A 15 -5.88 13.20 -7.02
N VAL A 16 -6.00 11.89 -7.26
CA VAL A 16 -7.30 11.22 -7.46
C VAL A 16 -7.95 10.68 -6.18
N GLY A 17 -7.48 11.11 -5.01
CA GLY A 17 -8.04 10.68 -3.73
C GLY A 17 -7.63 9.28 -3.26
N LYS A 18 -6.44 8.77 -3.63
CA LYS A 18 -5.92 7.48 -3.16
C LYS A 18 -5.77 7.44 -1.64
N THR A 19 -4.95 8.34 -1.11
CA THR A 19 -4.74 8.53 0.33
C THR A 19 -6.04 8.81 1.07
N THR A 20 -6.86 9.72 0.55
CA THR A 20 -8.18 10.01 1.12
C THR A 20 -9.05 8.75 1.19
N THR A 21 -9.05 7.93 0.13
CA THR A 21 -9.78 6.66 0.12
C THR A 21 -9.21 5.68 1.14
N ALA A 22 -7.89 5.56 1.24
CA ALA A 22 -7.22 4.63 2.16
C ALA A 22 -7.56 4.94 3.61
N VAL A 23 -7.39 6.19 4.01
CA VAL A 23 -7.69 6.67 5.36
C VAL A 23 -9.16 6.47 5.71
N ASN A 24 -10.08 6.97 4.87
CA ASN A 24 -11.51 6.94 5.19
C ASN A 24 -12.09 5.52 5.13
N LEU A 25 -11.65 4.68 4.19
CA LEU A 25 -12.06 3.28 4.14
C LEU A 25 -11.54 2.52 5.36
N GLY A 26 -10.28 2.76 5.76
CA GLY A 26 -9.69 2.11 6.92
C GLY A 26 -10.39 2.47 8.22
N ILE A 27 -10.60 3.76 8.46
CA ILE A 27 -11.34 4.24 9.63
C ILE A 27 -12.78 3.70 9.61
N GLY A 28 -13.46 3.74 8.46
CA GLY A 28 -14.81 3.19 8.33
C GLY A 28 -14.89 1.68 8.61
N LEU A 29 -13.88 0.91 8.23
CA LEU A 29 -13.77 -0.51 8.59
C LEU A 29 -13.51 -0.71 10.09
N ALA A 30 -12.63 0.11 10.68
CA ALA A 30 -12.34 0.07 12.12
C ALA A 30 -13.56 0.45 12.98
N MET A 31 -14.35 1.44 12.54
CA MET A 31 -15.64 1.80 13.15
C MET A 31 -16.63 0.64 13.13
N ASN A 32 -16.55 -0.25 12.13
CA ASN A 32 -17.33 -1.49 12.05
C ASN A 32 -16.70 -2.66 12.83
N GLY A 33 -15.73 -2.39 13.70
CA GLY A 33 -15.10 -3.38 14.58
C GLY A 33 -14.05 -4.26 13.91
N LYS A 34 -13.56 -3.88 12.72
CA LYS A 34 -12.48 -4.61 12.02
C LYS A 34 -11.11 -4.14 12.51
N LYS A 35 -10.16 -5.07 12.58
CA LYS A 35 -8.74 -4.74 12.78
C LYS A 35 -8.14 -4.35 11.44
N VAL A 36 -7.64 -3.13 11.33
CA VAL A 36 -7.17 -2.56 10.05
C VAL A 36 -5.74 -2.07 10.17
N LEU A 37 -4.89 -2.49 9.24
CA LEU A 37 -3.57 -1.92 9.00
C LEU A 37 -3.62 -1.07 7.73
N LEU A 38 -3.20 0.19 7.84
CA LEU A 38 -2.92 1.06 6.72
C LEU A 38 -1.42 0.99 6.43
N VAL A 39 -1.05 0.78 5.16
CA VAL A 39 0.35 0.78 4.72
C VAL A 39 0.53 1.98 3.81
N ASP A 40 1.35 2.93 4.26
CA ASP A 40 1.78 4.04 3.44
C ASP A 40 2.86 3.53 2.47
N ALA A 41 2.55 3.47 1.18
CA ALA A 41 3.47 3.05 0.13
C ALA A 41 3.74 4.21 -0.85
N ASP A 42 3.77 5.43 -0.32
CA ASP A 42 4.23 6.63 -0.99
C ASP A 42 5.37 7.27 -0.18
N PRO A 43 6.59 7.41 -0.73
CA PRO A 43 7.68 8.14 -0.08
C PRO A 43 7.35 9.56 0.39
N GLN A 44 6.28 10.20 -0.11
CA GLN A 44 5.80 11.49 0.41
C GLN A 44 5.15 11.39 1.81
N GLY A 45 4.71 10.21 2.23
CA GLY A 45 4.15 10.02 3.57
C GLY A 45 2.79 10.70 3.77
N ASP A 46 2.01 10.93 2.70
CA ASP A 46 0.74 11.67 2.76
C ASP A 46 -0.29 10.95 3.66
N LEU A 47 -0.33 9.62 3.64
CA LEU A 47 -1.22 8.83 4.50
C LEU A 47 -0.83 8.99 5.96
N THR A 48 0.46 8.86 6.25
CA THR A 48 1.03 9.02 7.58
C THR A 48 0.73 10.41 8.14
N THR A 49 0.92 11.44 7.32
CA THR A 49 0.66 12.84 7.68
C THR A 49 -0.83 13.10 7.92
N CYS A 50 -1.70 12.52 7.09
CA CYS A 50 -3.16 12.63 7.23
C CYS A 50 -3.69 12.06 8.57
N LEU A 51 -2.93 11.17 9.21
CA LEU A 51 -3.26 10.56 10.50
C LEU A 51 -2.53 11.24 11.68
N GLY A 52 -1.97 12.43 11.47
CA GLY A 52 -1.45 13.29 12.55
C GLY A 52 0.05 13.18 12.81
N TRP A 53 0.78 12.27 12.16
CA TRP A 53 2.24 12.20 12.25
C TRP A 53 2.89 13.11 11.19
N GLN A 54 3.14 14.36 11.57
CA GLN A 54 3.62 15.40 10.63
C GLN A 54 5.11 15.30 10.29
N ASP A 55 5.95 14.82 11.21
CA ASP A 55 7.38 14.66 11.00
C ASP A 55 7.69 13.19 10.68
N THR A 56 7.44 12.81 9.41
CA THR A 56 7.63 11.43 8.94
C THR A 56 9.10 11.01 8.92
N ASP A 57 10.02 11.95 8.74
CA ASP A 57 11.47 11.70 8.75
C ASP A 57 12.00 11.44 10.17
N ALA A 58 11.31 11.89 11.22
CA ALA A 58 11.62 11.54 12.60
C ALA A 58 11.17 10.12 13.00
N ILE A 59 10.38 9.43 12.16
CA ILE A 59 9.92 8.07 12.44
C ILE A 59 11.06 7.08 12.12
N PRO A 60 11.58 6.35 13.11
CA PRO A 60 12.81 5.56 12.93
C PRO A 60 12.59 4.25 12.17
N ILE A 61 11.38 3.70 12.19
CA ILE A 61 11.04 2.44 11.53
C ILE A 61 9.84 2.70 10.64
N THR A 62 10.05 2.57 9.34
CA THR A 62 9.03 2.78 8.30
C THR A 62 8.91 1.55 7.41
N LEU A 63 8.03 1.61 6.42
CA LEU A 63 7.95 0.61 5.36
C LEU A 63 9.32 0.37 4.71
N ALA A 64 10.15 1.42 4.53
CA ALA A 64 11.46 1.30 3.94
C ALA A 64 12.37 0.37 4.77
N THR A 65 12.37 0.56 6.10
CA THR A 65 13.10 -0.28 7.05
C THR A 65 12.65 -1.74 6.95
N LYS A 66 11.34 -1.99 6.95
CA LYS A 66 10.77 -3.35 6.90
C LYS A 66 11.08 -4.10 5.61
N LEU A 67 10.99 -3.41 4.49
CA LEU A 67 11.36 -4.00 3.21
C LEU A 67 12.87 -4.26 3.14
N ALA A 68 13.72 -3.38 3.69
CA ALA A 68 15.16 -3.61 3.78
C ALA A 68 15.52 -4.83 4.63
N GLU A 69 14.88 -5.00 5.78
CA GLU A 69 15.06 -6.17 6.66
C GLU A 69 14.71 -7.48 5.89
N VAL A 70 13.59 -7.50 5.17
CA VAL A 70 13.21 -8.64 4.31
C VAL A 70 14.24 -8.88 3.19
N MET A 71 14.73 -7.82 2.54
CA MET A 71 15.73 -7.94 1.47
C MET A 71 17.06 -8.53 1.96
N ARG A 72 17.42 -8.29 3.22
CA ARG A 72 18.66 -8.77 3.85
C ARG A 72 18.50 -10.07 4.64
N GLU A 73 17.27 -10.58 4.73
CA GLU A 73 16.92 -11.73 5.59
C GLU A 73 17.30 -11.48 7.07
N GLU A 74 17.20 -10.22 7.51
CA GLU A 74 17.52 -9.82 8.88
C GLU A 74 16.36 -10.17 9.83
N PRO A 75 16.61 -10.90 10.94
CA PRO A 75 15.58 -11.16 11.92
C PRO A 75 15.16 -9.86 12.62
N SER A 76 13.87 -9.54 12.55
CA SER A 76 13.30 -8.39 13.23
C SER A 76 11.90 -8.70 13.76
N ASP A 77 11.40 -7.89 14.69
CA ASP A 77 9.99 -7.92 15.05
C ASP A 77 9.16 -7.34 13.88
N PRO A 78 8.26 -8.11 13.24
CA PRO A 78 7.48 -7.62 12.11
C PRO A 78 6.48 -6.53 12.50
N MET A 79 6.11 -6.45 13.79
CA MET A 79 5.18 -5.45 14.32
C MET A 79 5.86 -4.12 14.70
N SER A 80 7.20 -4.09 14.77
CA SER A 80 7.89 -2.85 15.15
C SER A 80 7.75 -1.78 14.08
N GLY A 81 7.56 -0.53 14.50
CA GLY A 81 7.29 0.60 13.59
C GLY A 81 5.83 0.73 13.14
N ILE A 82 4.96 -0.22 13.48
CA ILE A 82 3.51 -0.06 13.29
C ILE A 82 2.99 0.88 14.40
N LEU A 83 2.38 1.99 13.98
CA LEU A 83 1.85 3.04 14.85
C LEU A 83 0.35 2.85 15.05
N HIS A 84 -0.12 3.00 16.29
CA HIS A 84 -1.55 2.93 16.61
C HIS A 84 -2.18 4.32 16.60
N HIS A 85 -3.30 4.48 15.88
CA HIS A 85 -4.06 5.73 15.81
C HIS A 85 -5.31 5.68 16.72
N GLU A 86 -5.76 6.82 17.22
CA GLU A 86 -6.92 6.91 18.12
C GLU A 86 -8.25 6.44 17.48
N GLU A 87 -8.34 6.51 16.16
CA GLU A 87 -9.46 5.97 15.35
C GLU A 87 -9.42 4.44 15.17
N LYS A 88 -8.60 3.73 15.97
CA LYS A 88 -8.49 2.25 16.01
C LYS A 88 -7.97 1.62 14.72
N VAL A 89 -7.23 2.38 13.93
CA VAL A 89 -6.44 1.87 12.80
C VAL A 89 -4.98 1.83 13.20
N ASP A 90 -4.25 0.84 12.67
CA ASP A 90 -2.81 0.80 12.73
C ASP A 90 -2.22 1.33 11.42
N VAL A 91 -1.00 1.86 11.47
CA VAL A 91 -0.32 2.47 10.33
C VAL A 91 1.12 1.97 10.26
N LEU A 92 1.52 1.44 9.12
CA LEU A 92 2.92 1.30 8.75
C LEU A 92 3.33 2.54 7.93
N PRO A 93 4.10 3.47 8.52
CA PRO A 93 4.38 4.75 7.90
C PRO A 93 5.41 4.64 6.77
N ALA A 94 5.52 5.70 5.96
CA ALA A 94 6.55 5.87 4.95
C ALA A 94 7.28 7.20 5.15
N ASN A 95 8.51 7.25 4.62
CA ASN A 95 9.35 8.43 4.58
C ASN A 95 10.18 8.42 3.28
N LEU A 96 11.02 9.44 3.10
CA LEU A 96 11.82 9.62 1.89
C LEU A 96 12.75 8.44 1.59
N GLU A 97 13.19 7.69 2.61
CA GLU A 97 14.06 6.51 2.46
C GLU A 97 13.45 5.44 1.56
N LEU A 98 12.12 5.36 1.47
CA LEU A 98 11.42 4.44 0.58
C LEU A 98 11.80 4.65 -0.90
N SER A 99 12.11 5.89 -1.30
CA SER A 99 12.61 6.20 -2.65
C SER A 99 13.99 5.59 -2.92
N ALA A 100 14.89 5.67 -1.92
CA ALA A 100 16.23 5.10 -2.03
C ALA A 100 16.18 3.56 -2.02
N LEU A 101 15.27 2.99 -1.23
CA LEU A 101 15.03 1.56 -1.21
C LEU A 101 14.49 1.07 -2.56
N GLU A 102 13.60 1.84 -3.21
CA GLU A 102 13.04 1.47 -4.51
C GLU A 102 14.13 1.19 -5.55
N MET A 103 15.19 2.01 -5.56
CA MET A 103 16.36 1.81 -6.43
C MET A 103 17.11 0.53 -6.08
N SER A 104 17.19 0.18 -4.79
CA SER A 104 17.85 -1.02 -4.30
C SER A 104 17.08 -2.31 -4.59
N LEU A 105 15.74 -2.24 -4.68
CA LEU A 105 14.89 -3.39 -5.03
C LEU A 105 15.19 -3.97 -6.42
N VAL A 106 15.74 -3.17 -7.34
CA VAL A 106 15.99 -3.61 -8.73
C VAL A 106 16.93 -4.82 -8.80
N THR A 107 17.87 -4.96 -7.87
CA THR A 107 18.85 -6.05 -7.84
C THR A 107 18.44 -7.24 -6.95
N VAL A 108 17.31 -7.14 -6.26
CA VAL A 108 16.86 -8.16 -5.30
C VAL A 108 16.21 -9.33 -6.03
N MET A 109 16.48 -10.55 -5.55
CA MET A 109 15.78 -11.75 -6.00
C MET A 109 14.31 -11.71 -5.56
N SER A 110 13.37 -12.00 -6.46
CA SER A 110 11.93 -11.94 -6.17
C SER A 110 11.45 -10.57 -5.68
N ARG A 111 12.11 -9.50 -6.15
CA ARG A 111 11.88 -8.09 -5.78
C ARG A 111 10.44 -7.61 -5.88
N GLU A 112 9.61 -8.22 -6.72
CA GLU A 112 8.20 -7.88 -6.87
C GLU A 112 7.36 -8.39 -5.69
N THR A 113 7.91 -9.24 -4.82
CA THR A 113 7.19 -9.91 -3.73
C THR A 113 7.75 -9.62 -2.34
N THR A 114 8.68 -8.66 -2.21
CA THR A 114 9.28 -8.26 -0.93
C THR A 114 8.20 -7.78 0.05
N LEU A 115 7.27 -6.93 -0.39
CA LEU A 115 6.17 -6.46 0.46
C LEU A 115 5.21 -7.60 0.84
N ARG A 116 4.93 -8.53 -0.08
CA ARG A 116 4.10 -9.70 0.21
C ARG A 116 4.74 -10.55 1.31
N THR A 117 6.07 -10.71 1.26
CA THR A 117 6.83 -11.47 2.26
C THR A 117 6.75 -10.81 3.63
N TYR A 118 6.94 -9.49 3.71
CA TYR A 118 6.72 -8.74 4.95
C TYR A 118 5.28 -8.88 5.47
N LEU A 119 4.28 -8.58 4.65
CA LEU A 119 2.86 -8.59 5.08
C LEU A 119 2.40 -9.96 5.55
N SER A 120 2.97 -11.05 5.02
CA SER A 120 2.66 -12.41 5.47
C SER A 120 2.99 -12.65 6.95
N GLN A 121 3.89 -11.87 7.55
CA GLN A 121 4.30 -11.97 8.95
C GLN A 121 3.34 -11.25 9.90
N VAL A 122 2.59 -10.26 9.41
CA VAL A 122 1.66 -9.45 10.23
C VAL A 122 0.18 -9.73 9.95
N LYS A 123 -0.13 -10.38 8.81
CA LYS A 123 -1.52 -10.56 8.34
C LYS A 123 -2.44 -11.36 9.25
N GLU A 124 -1.93 -12.06 10.26
CA GLU A 124 -2.79 -12.79 11.21
C GLU A 124 -3.39 -11.85 12.27
N ASN A 125 -2.83 -10.64 12.42
CA ASN A 125 -3.28 -9.65 13.40
C ASN A 125 -4.42 -8.76 12.89
N TYR A 126 -4.72 -8.81 11.60
CA TYR A 126 -5.63 -7.88 10.92
C TYR A 126 -6.74 -8.61 10.16
N ASP A 127 -7.89 -7.97 10.05
CA ASP A 127 -8.96 -8.37 9.13
C ASP A 127 -8.74 -7.75 7.74
N TYR A 128 -8.18 -6.54 7.70
CA TYR A 128 -7.90 -5.81 6.46
C TYR A 128 -6.53 -5.14 6.50
N ILE A 129 -5.84 -5.19 5.36
CA ILE A 129 -4.65 -4.39 5.10
C ILE A 129 -4.96 -3.50 3.89
N LEU A 130 -4.88 -2.18 4.03
CA LEU A 130 -5.06 -1.23 2.94
C LEU A 130 -3.72 -0.62 2.57
N ILE A 131 -3.31 -0.73 1.31
CA ILE A 131 -2.03 -0.19 0.83
C ILE A 131 -2.32 1.07 0.00
N ASP A 132 -1.86 2.23 0.46
CA ASP A 132 -1.93 3.48 -0.29
C ASP A 132 -0.73 3.61 -1.22
N CYS A 133 -0.96 3.47 -2.52
CA CYS A 133 0.13 3.45 -3.49
C CYS A 133 0.49 4.86 -3.98
N MET A 134 1.78 5.12 -4.17
CA MET A 134 2.28 6.28 -4.92
C MET A 134 1.63 6.42 -6.31
N PRO A 135 1.46 7.64 -6.87
CA PRO A 135 1.00 7.87 -8.25
C PRO A 135 2.05 7.52 -9.32
N SER A 136 2.62 6.33 -9.25
CA SER A 136 3.59 5.81 -10.21
C SER A 136 3.41 4.29 -10.37
N LEU A 137 4.04 3.72 -11.40
CA LEU A 137 4.17 2.27 -11.57
C LEU A 137 5.60 1.81 -11.31
N GLY A 138 6.21 2.38 -10.27
CA GLY A 138 7.50 1.95 -9.77
C GLY A 138 7.44 0.55 -9.13
N MET A 139 8.59 0.13 -8.62
CA MET A 139 8.76 -1.15 -7.94
C MET A 139 7.93 -1.23 -6.66
N ILE A 140 7.69 -0.12 -5.97
CA ILE A 140 6.84 -0.10 -4.76
C ILE A 140 5.38 -0.39 -5.11
N THR A 141 4.84 0.26 -6.13
CA THR A 141 3.46 -0.01 -6.60
C THR A 141 3.31 -1.43 -7.13
N LEU A 142 4.32 -1.98 -7.81
CA LEU A 142 4.31 -3.38 -8.23
C LEU A 142 4.27 -4.34 -7.04
N ASN A 143 5.05 -4.05 -5.99
CA ASN A 143 5.03 -4.79 -4.73
C ASN A 143 3.65 -4.76 -4.06
N ALA A 144 3.01 -3.58 -4.03
CA ALA A 144 1.66 -3.43 -3.49
C ALA A 144 0.64 -4.30 -4.24
N LEU A 145 0.64 -4.26 -5.57
CA LEU A 145 -0.25 -5.08 -6.41
C LEU A 145 0.08 -6.57 -6.34
N ALA A 146 1.35 -6.92 -6.12
CA ALA A 146 1.75 -8.29 -5.88
C ALA A 146 1.26 -8.78 -4.50
N ALA A 147 1.32 -7.94 -3.47
CA ALA A 147 0.87 -8.34 -2.14
C ALA A 147 -0.66 -8.38 -1.98
N ALA A 148 -1.40 -7.62 -2.78
CA ALA A 148 -2.84 -7.46 -2.62
C ALA A 148 -3.69 -8.63 -3.15
N ASP A 149 -4.81 -8.90 -2.50
CA ASP A 149 -5.87 -9.79 -2.98
C ASP A 149 -6.76 -9.07 -4.00
N SER A 150 -6.98 -7.78 -3.79
CA SER A 150 -7.76 -6.94 -4.69
C SER A 150 -7.21 -5.51 -4.81
N VAL A 151 -7.67 -4.80 -5.84
CA VAL A 151 -7.36 -3.39 -6.07
C VAL A 151 -8.65 -2.56 -6.15
N ILE A 152 -8.65 -1.42 -5.47
CA ILE A 152 -9.60 -0.33 -5.64
C ILE A 152 -8.90 0.76 -6.46
N ILE A 153 -9.63 1.30 -7.43
CA ILE A 153 -9.09 2.29 -8.37
C ILE A 153 -9.87 3.62 -8.20
N PRO A 154 -9.36 4.58 -7.42
CA PRO A 154 -9.94 5.92 -7.31
C PRO A 154 -9.76 6.71 -8.62
N VAL A 155 -10.81 7.34 -9.13
CA VAL A 155 -10.80 8.10 -10.39
C VAL A 155 -11.58 9.39 -10.24
N GLN A 156 -10.93 10.52 -10.57
CA GLN A 156 -11.60 11.81 -10.67
C GLN A 156 -12.53 11.88 -11.89
N ALA A 157 -13.74 12.40 -11.68
CA ALA A 157 -14.74 12.63 -12.72
C ALA A 157 -14.44 13.90 -13.57
N GLN A 158 -13.31 13.92 -14.29
CA GLN A 158 -12.89 15.03 -15.15
C GLN A 158 -12.93 14.67 -16.65
N TYR A 159 -12.96 15.67 -17.53
CA TYR A 159 -12.96 15.49 -18.99
C TYR A 159 -11.64 14.82 -19.46
N LEU A 160 -11.74 13.69 -20.19
CA LEU A 160 -10.69 12.71 -20.55
C LEU A 160 -10.23 11.64 -19.49
N PRO A 161 -11.12 10.87 -18.83
CA PRO A 161 -10.69 9.75 -17.97
C PRO A 161 -10.28 8.48 -18.73
N ALA A 162 -10.70 8.32 -19.99
CA ALA A 162 -10.64 7.03 -20.69
C ALA A 162 -9.21 6.51 -20.94
N LYS A 163 -8.27 7.40 -21.30
CA LYS A 163 -6.89 6.98 -21.63
C LYS A 163 -6.11 6.53 -20.39
N GLY A 164 -6.18 7.29 -19.29
CA GLY A 164 -5.52 6.93 -18.03
C GLY A 164 -6.10 5.66 -17.40
N MET A 165 -7.43 5.50 -17.47
CA MET A 165 -8.10 4.28 -17.03
C MET A 165 -7.67 3.06 -17.85
N THR A 166 -7.55 3.20 -19.17
CA THR A 166 -7.08 2.10 -20.04
C THR A 166 -5.66 1.67 -19.68
N GLN A 167 -4.74 2.62 -19.46
CA GLN A 167 -3.36 2.32 -19.06
C GLN A 167 -3.29 1.62 -17.70
N LEU A 168 -4.11 2.04 -16.74
CA LEU A 168 -4.16 1.40 -15.43
C LEU A 168 -4.69 -0.03 -15.50
N LEU A 169 -5.79 -0.26 -16.22
CA LEU A 169 -6.35 -1.60 -16.42
C LEU A 169 -5.37 -2.52 -17.14
N GLN A 170 -4.63 -2.01 -18.13
CA GLN A 170 -3.55 -2.76 -18.78
C GLN A 170 -2.45 -3.15 -17.80
N THR A 171 -2.06 -2.26 -16.89
CA THR A 171 -1.04 -2.59 -15.90
C THR A 171 -1.53 -3.62 -14.89
N VAL A 172 -2.73 -3.45 -14.32
CA VAL A 172 -3.32 -4.44 -13.42
C VAL A 172 -3.42 -5.81 -14.12
N SER A 173 -3.79 -5.82 -15.40
CA SER A 173 -3.83 -7.04 -16.21
C SER A 173 -2.44 -7.69 -16.38
N LYS A 174 -1.37 -6.90 -16.55
CA LYS A 174 0.00 -7.42 -16.65
C LYS A 174 0.46 -8.02 -15.33
N VAL A 175 0.24 -7.32 -14.21
CA VAL A 175 0.57 -7.83 -12.87
C VAL A 175 -0.19 -9.12 -12.60
N ARG A 176 -1.49 -9.15 -12.90
CA ARG A 176 -2.29 -10.36 -12.75
C ARG A 176 -1.74 -11.52 -13.58
N LYS A 177 -1.34 -11.29 -14.82
CA LYS A 177 -0.84 -12.34 -15.71
C LYS A 177 0.52 -12.91 -15.28
N HIS A 178 1.41 -12.09 -14.74
CA HIS A 178 2.82 -12.45 -14.56
C HIS A 178 3.28 -12.57 -13.10
N ILE A 179 2.59 -11.95 -12.14
CA ILE A 179 3.08 -11.81 -10.75
C ILE A 179 2.01 -12.27 -9.74
N ASN A 180 0.75 -11.90 -9.93
CA ASN A 180 -0.32 -12.18 -8.98
C ASN A 180 -1.63 -12.63 -9.67
N PRO A 181 -1.74 -13.90 -10.10
CA PRO A 181 -2.91 -14.43 -10.81
C PRO A 181 -4.25 -14.28 -10.06
N SER A 182 -4.20 -14.25 -8.73
CA SER A 182 -5.35 -14.08 -7.84
C SER A 182 -5.85 -12.65 -7.71
N LEU A 183 -5.09 -11.64 -8.17
CA LEU A 183 -5.46 -10.23 -8.04
C LEU A 183 -6.79 -9.93 -8.74
N LYS A 184 -7.73 -9.37 -7.98
CA LYS A 184 -9.05 -8.94 -8.48
C LYS A 184 -9.18 -7.42 -8.50
N ILE A 185 -10.03 -6.90 -9.36
CA ILE A 185 -10.46 -5.50 -9.29
C ILE A 185 -11.76 -5.51 -8.47
N ASP A 186 -11.73 -4.95 -7.26
CA ASP A 186 -12.93 -4.84 -6.42
C ASP A 186 -13.87 -3.76 -6.96
N GLY A 187 -13.31 -2.69 -7.51
CA GLY A 187 -14.10 -1.65 -8.14
C GLY A 187 -13.32 -0.40 -8.53
N ILE A 188 -14.04 0.47 -9.23
CA ILE A 188 -13.60 1.82 -9.55
C ILE A 188 -14.38 2.77 -8.65
N LEU A 189 -13.67 3.57 -7.87
CA LEU A 189 -14.25 4.55 -6.97
C LEU A 189 -14.19 5.91 -7.64
N LEU A 190 -15.36 6.47 -7.97
CA LEU A 190 -15.43 7.83 -8.48
C LEU A 190 -15.18 8.82 -7.34
N THR A 191 -14.19 9.69 -7.51
CA THR A 191 -13.85 10.77 -6.57
C THR A 191 -14.13 12.13 -7.22
N LEU A 192 -14.31 13.14 -6.39
CA LEU A 192 -14.56 14.52 -6.81
C LEU A 192 -13.25 15.25 -7.16
#